data_AF-A0A6S7IYU3-F1
#
_entry.id   AF-A0A6S7IYU3-F1
#
_cell.length_a   1.000
_cell.length_b   1.000
_cell.length_c   1.000
_cell.angle_alpha   90.00
_cell.angle_beta   90.00
_cell.angle_gamma   90.00
#
_symmetry.space_group_name_H-M   'P 1'
#
loop_
_entity.id
_entity.type
_entity.pdbx_description
1 polymer ?
#
loop_
_entity_poly.entity_id
_entity_poly.type
_entity_poly.pdbx_seq_one_letter_code
_entity_poly.pdbx_strand_id
1 'polypeptide(L)'
;FELGFEDAVAVLKSNHEKLRMPRRSPKEWFKKYFLEAHNRFDYKQFYISITMIFGSMIAGMTSEGGGAVAFPVMTLAFSISPAIARDFSLMIQSVGMTAATFTIFWMRIQLEWRSIIFCSSGAILGMIIGLEFIDPNLTPPQKKMGFVSIWFAFAFALFLLNRYHKRKTFRIIPEFNTWKAGVLLLTGFIGGIFSAVAGSGVDICSFSILTLLFRVSEKTATPTSVVLMAGNTVVGFYWRQVMMEEIHIDSYHYLAVCVPIVVLGAPLGSVIGSHFHRQVLAALIYILDTVALISAFAIVKLNPTLIGVSVGIIVFGFVFFGFLSYLGHRLMRKREECEERLCSHCINVETRNTSASVIGNDLDARVEKMDYGWEMDNKITHNHITRRHQRQ
;
A
#
# COMPACT_ATOMS: atom_id res chain seq x y z
N PHE A 1 -3.52 25.37 -18.62
CA PHE A 1 -3.76 23.93 -18.80
C PHE A 1 -3.44 23.49 -20.23
N GLU A 2 -3.82 24.25 -21.27
CA GLU A 2 -3.48 23.94 -22.67
C GLU A 2 -1.97 24.01 -22.98
N LEU A 3 -1.23 25.01 -22.45
CA LEU A 3 0.23 25.10 -22.66
C LEU A 3 1.01 23.86 -22.16
N GLY A 4 0.61 23.27 -21.03
CA GLY A 4 1.30 22.10 -20.48
C GLY A 4 0.94 20.78 -21.18
N PHE A 5 -0.18 20.72 -21.90
CA PHE A 5 -0.59 19.52 -22.63
C PHE A 5 0.16 19.39 -23.96
N GLU A 6 0.37 20.50 -24.68
CA GLU A 6 1.16 20.49 -25.91
C GLU A 6 2.63 20.13 -25.66
N ASP A 7 3.23 20.69 -24.60
CA ASP A 7 4.58 20.33 -24.17
C ASP A 7 4.69 18.85 -23.79
N ALA A 8 3.68 18.30 -23.10
CA ALA A 8 3.64 16.88 -22.77
C ALA A 8 3.51 15.99 -24.00
N VAL A 9 2.70 16.38 -24.97
CA VAL A 9 2.58 15.66 -26.25
C VAL A 9 3.89 15.76 -27.04
N ALA A 10 4.59 16.89 -27.01
CA ALA A 10 5.87 17.08 -27.69
C ALA A 10 6.99 16.21 -27.07
N VAL A 11 7.09 16.16 -25.74
CA VAL A 11 8.04 15.28 -25.02
C VAL A 11 7.74 13.81 -25.31
N LEU A 12 6.45 13.41 -25.24
CA LEU A 12 6.05 12.03 -25.58
C LEU A 12 6.36 11.67 -27.04
N LYS A 13 6.19 12.61 -27.98
CA LYS A 13 6.56 12.42 -29.40
C LYS A 13 8.08 12.30 -29.59
N SER A 14 8.87 13.14 -28.92
CA SER A 14 10.34 13.05 -28.96
C SER A 14 10.84 11.71 -28.42
N ASN A 15 10.28 11.25 -27.30
CA ASN A 15 10.60 9.94 -26.72
C ASN A 15 10.15 8.78 -27.64
N HIS A 16 9.04 8.94 -28.37
CA HIS A 16 8.60 7.96 -29.38
C HIS A 16 9.54 7.88 -30.59
N GLU A 17 10.23 8.96 -30.97
CA GLU A 17 11.28 8.92 -31.99
C GLU A 17 12.56 8.23 -31.48
N LYS A 18 12.95 8.44 -30.22
CA LYS A 18 14.06 7.72 -29.58
C LYS A 18 13.84 6.20 -29.54
N LEU A 19 12.60 5.74 -29.41
CA LEU A 19 12.24 4.30 -29.49
C LEU A 19 12.61 3.63 -30.82
N ARG A 20 12.87 4.39 -31.90
CA ARG A 20 13.28 3.89 -33.23
C ARG A 20 14.80 3.75 -33.40
N MET A 21 15.62 4.20 -32.45
CA MET A 21 17.06 3.96 -32.47
C MET A 21 17.37 2.48 -32.25
N PRO A 22 18.45 1.92 -32.85
CA PRO A 22 18.75 0.49 -32.74
C PRO A 22 19.02 0.14 -31.27
N ARG A 23 18.05 -0.53 -30.64
CA ARG A 23 18.16 -1.03 -29.26
C ARG A 23 19.37 -1.95 -29.17
N ARG A 24 20.37 -1.58 -28.37
CA ARG A 24 21.45 -2.51 -27.98
C ARG A 24 20.83 -3.77 -27.38
N SER A 25 21.41 -4.93 -27.66
CA SER A 25 20.91 -6.17 -27.08
C SER A 25 21.03 -6.13 -25.54
N PRO A 26 20.13 -6.78 -24.78
CA PRO A 26 20.22 -6.82 -23.32
C PRO A 26 21.59 -7.29 -22.80
N LYS A 27 22.25 -8.18 -23.55
CA LYS A 27 23.60 -8.67 -23.26
C LYS A 27 24.66 -7.57 -23.38
N GLU A 28 24.61 -6.76 -24.42
CA GLU A 28 25.54 -5.64 -24.61
C GLU A 28 25.30 -4.52 -23.59
N TRP A 29 24.03 -4.26 -23.26
CA TRP A 29 23.68 -3.32 -22.20
C TRP A 29 24.24 -3.78 -20.84
N PHE A 30 24.01 -5.04 -20.48
CA PHE A 30 24.56 -5.63 -19.25
C PHE A 30 26.09 -5.60 -19.25
N LYS A 31 26.73 -5.93 -20.38
CA LYS A 31 28.18 -5.90 -20.50
C LYS A 31 28.75 -4.49 -20.31
N LYS A 32 28.16 -3.48 -20.94
CA LYS A 32 28.65 -2.10 -20.89
C LYS A 32 28.38 -1.40 -19.56
N TYR A 33 27.19 -1.57 -18.99
CA TYR A 33 26.80 -0.80 -17.80
C TYR A 33 27.01 -1.55 -16.50
N PHE A 34 27.04 -2.89 -16.52
CA PHE A 34 27.25 -3.69 -15.32
C PHE A 34 28.64 -4.31 -15.29
N LEU A 35 29.07 -5.03 -16.34
CA LEU A 35 30.40 -5.68 -16.34
C LEU A 35 31.55 -4.69 -16.50
N GLU A 36 31.46 -3.70 -17.38
CA GLU A 36 32.51 -2.67 -17.49
C GLU A 36 32.55 -1.74 -16.27
N ALA A 37 31.39 -1.42 -15.69
CA ALA A 37 31.30 -0.72 -14.40
C ALA A 37 31.95 -1.53 -13.27
N HIS A 38 31.69 -2.84 -13.22
CA HIS A 38 32.33 -3.75 -12.27
C HIS A 38 33.84 -3.91 -12.54
N ASN A 39 34.28 -3.88 -13.80
CA ASN A 39 35.69 -3.98 -14.15
C ASN A 39 36.47 -2.68 -13.88
N ARG A 40 35.80 -1.51 -13.91
CA ARG A 40 36.35 -0.22 -13.44
C ARG A 40 36.08 -0.03 -11.94
N PHE A 41 36.29 -1.09 -11.17
CA PHE A 41 36.08 -1.12 -9.72
C PHE A 41 37.01 -0.09 -9.06
N ASP A 42 36.45 1.06 -8.68
CA ASP A 42 37.14 2.04 -7.83
C ASP A 42 36.67 1.81 -6.38
N TYR A 43 37.61 1.48 -5.50
CA TYR A 43 37.38 1.16 -4.08
C TYR A 43 36.63 2.25 -3.31
N LYS A 44 36.61 3.47 -3.87
CA LYS A 44 36.00 4.64 -3.26
C LYS A 44 34.52 4.50 -2.98
N GLN A 45 33.76 3.62 -3.65
CA GLN A 45 32.29 3.59 -3.54
C GLN A 45 31.74 2.45 -2.67
N PHE A 46 32.62 1.62 -2.12
CA PHE A 46 32.25 0.49 -1.27
C PHE A 46 31.51 0.90 0.00
N TYR A 47 31.69 2.13 0.50
CA TYR A 47 31.03 2.59 1.72
C TYR A 47 29.49 2.57 1.66
N ILE A 48 28.88 2.72 0.47
CA ILE A 48 27.42 2.59 0.31
C ILE A 48 26.95 1.14 0.52
N SER A 49 27.80 0.15 0.20
CA SER A 49 27.48 -1.26 0.36
C SER A 49 27.26 -1.61 1.85
N ILE A 50 28.03 -1.00 2.76
CA ILE A 50 27.86 -1.11 4.23
C ILE A 50 26.47 -0.61 4.65
N THR A 51 26.05 0.53 4.11
CA THR A 51 24.71 1.06 4.36
C THR A 51 23.64 0.08 3.86
N MET A 52 23.86 -0.52 2.68
CA MET A 52 22.90 -1.45 2.08
C MET A 52 22.83 -2.82 2.75
N ILE A 53 23.80 -3.22 3.57
CA ILE A 53 23.68 -4.42 4.42
C ILE A 53 22.46 -4.28 5.34
N PHE A 54 22.37 -3.15 6.05
CA PHE A 54 21.25 -2.86 6.93
C PHE A 54 20.04 -2.34 6.16
N GLY A 55 20.27 -1.44 5.20
CA GLY A 55 19.22 -0.80 4.41
C GLY A 55 18.38 -1.80 3.62
N SER A 56 18.99 -2.85 3.04
CA SER A 56 18.23 -3.87 2.31
C SER A 56 17.38 -4.76 3.21
N MET A 57 17.90 -5.13 4.38
CA MET A 57 17.12 -5.89 5.36
C MET A 57 15.93 -5.07 5.89
N ILE A 58 16.16 -3.79 6.21
CA ILE A 58 15.11 -2.87 6.65
C ILE A 58 14.09 -2.65 5.53
N ALA A 59 14.54 -2.52 4.28
CA ALA A 59 13.66 -2.39 3.12
C ALA A 59 12.69 -3.56 2.97
N GLY A 60 13.19 -4.80 3.12
CA GLY A 60 12.36 -6.00 2.98
C GLY A 60 11.39 -6.18 4.15
N MET A 61 11.75 -5.74 5.35
CA MET A 61 10.93 -5.93 6.56
C MET A 61 9.89 -4.82 6.78
N THR A 62 10.01 -3.69 6.09
CA THR A 62 9.16 -2.49 6.27
C THR A 62 8.44 -2.07 4.98
N SER A 63 7.55 -1.09 5.10
CA SER A 63 6.76 -0.54 3.97
C SER A 63 7.36 0.73 3.35
N GLU A 64 8.62 1.08 3.67
CA GLU A 64 9.29 2.30 3.15
C GLU A 64 10.32 2.02 2.04
N GLY A 65 10.64 0.73 1.86
CA GLY A 65 11.61 0.29 0.86
C GLY A 65 13.05 0.69 1.19
N GLY A 66 13.96 0.41 0.25
CA GLY A 66 15.39 0.67 0.42
C GLY A 66 15.77 2.13 0.20
N GLY A 67 14.95 2.86 -0.56
CA GLY A 67 15.13 4.29 -0.80
C GLY A 67 15.04 5.12 0.49
N ALA A 68 14.23 4.69 1.46
CA ALA A 68 14.10 5.31 2.78
C ALA A 68 15.43 5.46 3.53
N VAL A 69 16.29 4.44 3.44
CA VAL A 69 17.60 4.44 4.10
C VAL A 69 18.68 4.97 3.16
N ALA A 70 18.67 4.56 1.89
CA ALA A 70 19.71 4.92 0.93
C ALA A 70 19.73 6.43 0.65
N PHE A 71 18.57 7.06 0.46
CA PHE A 71 18.49 8.45 0.03
C PHE A 71 19.05 9.44 1.09
N PRO A 72 18.65 9.39 2.38
CA PRO A 72 19.23 10.27 3.41
C PRO A 72 20.72 10.01 3.61
N VAL A 73 21.16 8.76 3.62
CA VAL A 73 22.57 8.44 3.82
C VAL A 73 23.42 8.99 2.67
N MET A 74 23.01 8.77 1.43
CA MET A 74 23.72 9.30 0.27
C MET A 74 23.70 10.83 0.24
N THR A 75 22.54 11.45 0.46
CA THR A 75 22.39 12.90 0.25
C THR A 75 22.81 13.76 1.44
N LEU A 76 22.72 13.25 2.67
CA LEU A 76 23.06 13.98 3.90
C LEU A 76 24.42 13.57 4.45
N ALA A 77 24.69 12.27 4.61
CA ALA A 77 25.96 11.82 5.19
C ALA A 77 27.12 11.94 4.18
N PHE A 78 26.89 11.53 2.92
CA PHE A 78 27.92 11.53 1.88
C PHE A 78 27.84 12.69 0.90
N SER A 79 26.87 13.61 1.08
CA SER A 79 26.69 14.81 0.24
C SER A 79 26.57 14.52 -1.27
N ILE A 80 26.11 13.32 -1.64
CA ILE A 80 25.83 12.95 -3.04
C ILE A 80 24.61 13.74 -3.54
N SER A 81 24.58 14.04 -4.84
CA SER A 81 23.47 14.78 -5.43
C SER A 81 22.15 13.99 -5.28
N PRO A 82 21.02 14.65 -4.99
CA PRO A 82 19.71 13.98 -4.91
C PRO A 82 19.29 13.25 -6.19
N ALA A 83 19.74 13.73 -7.35
CA ALA A 83 19.47 13.09 -8.64
C ALA A 83 20.14 11.71 -8.74
N ILE A 84 21.42 11.60 -8.36
CA ILE A 84 22.16 10.33 -8.30
C ILE A 84 21.53 9.41 -7.25
N ALA A 85 21.20 9.94 -6.07
CA ALA A 85 20.59 9.15 -5.00
C ALA A 85 19.20 8.59 -5.38
N ARG A 86 18.38 9.38 -6.08
CA ARG A 86 17.09 8.94 -6.64
C ARG A 86 17.30 7.85 -7.68
N ASP A 87 18.17 8.08 -8.67
CA ASP A 87 18.41 7.11 -9.75
C ASP A 87 18.94 5.79 -9.17
N PHE A 88 19.91 5.86 -8.26
CA PHE A 88 20.37 4.70 -7.50
C PHE A 88 19.23 4.02 -6.73
N SER A 89 18.36 4.78 -6.06
CA SER A 89 17.24 4.23 -5.29
C SER A 89 16.22 3.50 -6.18
N LEU A 90 15.92 4.01 -7.38
CA LEU A 90 15.10 3.30 -8.36
C LEU A 90 15.78 2.03 -8.85
N MET A 91 17.06 2.12 -9.21
CA MET A 91 17.86 0.99 -9.71
C MET A 91 17.97 -0.13 -8.67
N ILE A 92 18.39 0.19 -7.45
CA ILE A 92 18.68 -0.81 -6.42
C ILE A 92 17.40 -1.50 -5.93
N GLN A 93 16.28 -0.77 -5.89
CA GLN A 93 15.00 -1.35 -5.50
C GLN A 93 14.37 -2.19 -6.60
N SER A 94 14.59 -1.86 -7.88
CA SER A 94 14.15 -2.72 -8.99
C SER A 94 14.78 -4.12 -8.91
N VAL A 95 15.96 -4.22 -8.29
CA VAL A 95 16.63 -5.50 -7.99
C VAL A 95 16.15 -6.06 -6.65
N GLY A 96 16.31 -5.30 -5.57
CA GLY A 96 16.04 -5.77 -4.21
C GLY A 96 14.59 -6.08 -3.90
N MET A 97 13.68 -5.17 -4.25
CA MET A 97 12.25 -5.36 -3.99
C MET A 97 11.67 -6.45 -4.90
N THR A 98 12.22 -6.66 -6.09
CA THR A 98 11.88 -7.80 -6.95
C THR A 98 12.33 -9.12 -6.33
N ALA A 99 13.54 -9.18 -5.77
CA ALA A 99 14.01 -10.34 -5.02
C ALA A 99 13.12 -10.61 -3.78
N ALA A 100 12.79 -9.58 -3.00
CA ALA A 100 11.87 -9.71 -1.87
C ALA A 100 10.47 -10.16 -2.31
N THR A 101 9.96 -9.63 -3.42
CA THR A 101 8.69 -10.03 -4.04
C THR A 101 8.68 -11.51 -4.41
N PHE A 102 9.79 -12.03 -4.95
CA PHE A 102 9.93 -13.46 -5.19
C PHE A 102 9.79 -14.27 -3.91
N THR A 103 10.44 -13.87 -2.81
CA THR A 103 10.32 -14.53 -1.51
C THR A 103 8.91 -14.44 -0.94
N ILE A 104 8.23 -13.30 -1.08
CA ILE A 104 6.82 -13.10 -0.68
C ILE A 104 5.92 -14.10 -1.40
N PHE A 105 6.10 -14.25 -2.72
CA PHE A 105 5.34 -15.23 -3.52
C PHE A 105 5.69 -16.67 -3.15
N TRP A 106 6.97 -16.97 -2.94
CA TRP A 106 7.45 -18.30 -2.53
C TRP A 106 6.84 -18.74 -1.19
N MET A 107 6.83 -17.83 -0.21
CA MET A 107 6.22 -18.05 1.11
C MET A 107 4.69 -18.03 1.07
N ARG A 108 4.07 -17.73 -0.07
CA ARG A 108 2.61 -17.55 -0.24
C ARG A 108 2.02 -16.59 0.78
N ILE A 109 2.74 -15.51 1.07
CA ILE A 109 2.25 -14.45 1.95
C ILE A 109 1.02 -13.80 1.29
N GLN A 110 0.03 -13.49 2.10
CA GLN A 110 -1.20 -12.89 1.61
C GLN A 110 -0.98 -11.46 1.13
N LEU A 111 -1.58 -11.14 -0.02
CA LEU A 111 -1.50 -9.83 -0.68
C LEU A 111 -2.89 -9.26 -0.96
N GLU A 112 -2.93 -7.94 -1.08
CA GLU A 112 -4.11 -7.20 -1.54
C GLU A 112 -3.95 -6.87 -3.04
N TRP A 113 -4.43 -7.78 -3.89
CA TRP A 113 -4.25 -7.69 -5.34
C TRP A 113 -4.92 -6.49 -6.00
N ARG A 114 -6.01 -5.98 -5.41
CA ARG A 114 -6.74 -4.84 -5.98
C ARG A 114 -5.89 -3.57 -5.88
N SER A 115 -5.23 -3.36 -4.76
CA SER A 115 -4.24 -2.31 -4.52
C SER A 115 -3.05 -2.48 -5.44
N ILE A 116 -2.55 -3.70 -5.65
CA ILE A 116 -1.48 -3.94 -6.63
C ILE A 116 -1.89 -3.41 -8.02
N ILE A 117 -3.09 -3.74 -8.50
CA ILE A 117 -3.55 -3.35 -9.84
C ILE A 117 -3.83 -1.83 -9.92
N PHE A 118 -4.65 -1.30 -9.01
CA PHE A 118 -5.09 0.10 -9.05
C PHE A 118 -3.98 1.08 -8.65
N CYS A 119 -3.18 0.78 -7.63
CA CYS A 119 -2.05 1.63 -7.30
C CYS A 119 -0.96 1.56 -8.39
N SER A 120 -0.65 0.40 -8.97
CA SER A 120 0.37 0.33 -10.04
C SER A 120 -0.03 1.14 -11.26
N SER A 121 -1.29 1.05 -11.70
CA SER A 121 -1.78 1.82 -12.85
C SER A 121 -1.70 3.32 -12.63
N GLY A 122 -2.10 3.81 -11.45
CA GLY A 122 -1.88 5.22 -11.08
C GLY A 122 -0.41 5.58 -10.98
N ALA A 123 0.41 4.71 -10.38
CA ALA A 123 1.82 4.95 -10.12
C ALA A 123 2.65 5.08 -11.39
N ILE A 124 2.37 4.30 -12.43
CA ILE A 124 3.04 4.45 -13.73
C ILE A 124 2.87 5.87 -14.27
N LEU A 125 1.64 6.40 -14.25
CA LEU A 125 1.37 7.77 -14.72
C LEU A 125 2.02 8.81 -13.81
N GLY A 126 1.92 8.63 -12.49
CA GLY A 126 2.53 9.53 -11.51
C GLY A 126 4.06 9.55 -11.61
N MET A 127 4.68 8.40 -11.86
CA MET A 127 6.11 8.22 -12.06
C MET A 127 6.59 9.00 -13.28
N ILE A 128 5.91 8.85 -14.42
CA ILE A 128 6.26 9.54 -15.66
C ILE A 128 6.09 11.05 -15.50
N ILE A 129 4.94 11.51 -15.02
CA ILE A 129 4.69 12.95 -14.82
C ILE A 129 5.65 13.53 -13.79
N GLY A 130 5.93 12.79 -12.72
CA GLY A 130 6.87 13.19 -11.70
C GLY A 130 8.29 13.38 -12.25
N LEU A 131 8.75 12.48 -13.13
CA LEU A 131 10.10 12.55 -13.70
C LEU A 131 10.25 13.66 -14.74
N GLU A 132 9.25 13.84 -15.61
CA GLU A 132 9.33 14.80 -16.73
C GLU A 132 9.02 16.24 -16.27
N PHE A 133 8.07 16.42 -15.34
CA PHE A 133 7.54 17.76 -15.02
C PHE A 133 7.80 18.23 -13.60
N ILE A 134 7.92 17.34 -12.62
CA ILE A 134 8.02 17.75 -11.21
C ILE A 134 9.47 17.78 -10.77
N ASP A 135 10.19 16.69 -10.98
CA ASP A 135 11.58 16.54 -10.54
C ASP A 135 12.54 17.61 -11.11
N PRO A 136 12.48 18.01 -12.40
CA PRO A 136 13.37 19.03 -12.94
C PRO A 136 13.15 20.42 -12.33
N ASN A 137 11.93 20.69 -11.86
CA ASN A 137 11.55 21.97 -11.27
C ASN A 137 11.89 22.09 -9.78
N LEU A 138 12.41 21.03 -9.16
CA LEU A 138 12.80 21.02 -7.75
C LEU A 138 14.30 21.20 -7.58
N THR A 139 14.68 22.14 -6.72
CA THR A 139 16.09 22.36 -6.35
C THR A 139 16.62 21.23 -5.46
N PRO A 140 17.94 20.97 -5.43
CA PRO A 140 18.50 19.91 -4.58
C PRO A 140 18.14 20.03 -3.08
N PRO A 141 18.16 21.22 -2.44
CA PRO A 141 17.71 21.36 -1.05
C PRO A 141 16.23 21.03 -0.87
N GLN A 142 15.36 21.41 -1.81
CA GLN A 142 13.94 21.08 -1.76
C GLN A 142 13.70 19.57 -1.85
N LYS A 143 14.45 18.84 -2.70
CA LYS A 143 14.37 17.38 -2.78
C LYS A 143 14.77 16.70 -1.46
N LYS A 144 15.90 17.12 -0.87
CA LYS A 144 16.38 16.59 0.43
C LYS A 144 15.38 16.85 1.54
N MET A 145 14.93 18.10 1.67
CA MET A 145 14.03 18.52 2.74
C MET A 145 12.61 17.96 2.56
N GLY A 146 12.11 17.92 1.32
CA GLY A 146 10.82 17.32 0.99
C GLY A 146 10.78 15.84 1.34
N PHE A 147 11.84 15.09 0.98
CA PHE A 147 11.98 13.69 1.35
C PHE A 147 11.85 13.48 2.86
N VAL A 148 12.75 14.06 3.66
CA VAL A 148 12.74 13.83 5.12
C VAL A 148 11.45 14.29 5.78
N SER A 149 10.81 15.34 5.25
CA SER A 149 9.54 15.86 5.79
C SER A 149 8.37 14.91 5.51
N ILE A 150 8.30 14.33 4.30
CA ILE A 150 7.24 13.38 3.92
C ILE A 150 7.39 12.07 4.69
N TRP A 151 8.60 11.52 4.79
CA TRP A 151 8.85 10.28 5.53
C TRP A 151 8.58 10.47 7.02
N PHE A 152 9.04 11.58 7.62
CA PHE A 152 8.69 11.89 9.00
C PHE A 152 7.17 12.04 9.23
N ALA A 153 6.44 12.61 8.27
CA ALA A 153 4.97 12.63 8.33
C ALA A 153 4.36 11.21 8.27
N PHE A 154 4.96 10.31 7.49
CA PHE A 154 4.57 8.91 7.43
C PHE A 154 4.89 8.14 8.73
N ALA A 155 6.03 8.38 9.37
CA ALA A 155 6.31 7.87 10.72
C ALA A 155 5.20 8.25 11.71
N PHE A 156 4.66 9.46 11.63
CA PHE A 156 3.50 9.84 12.44
C PHE A 156 2.22 9.07 12.07
N ALA A 157 2.01 8.77 10.79
CA ALA A 157 0.91 7.91 10.33
C ALA A 157 0.98 6.51 10.98
N LEU A 158 2.18 5.93 11.03
CA LEU A 158 2.46 4.68 11.74
C LEU A 158 2.27 4.80 13.26
N PHE A 159 2.65 5.93 13.85
CA PHE A 159 2.41 6.20 15.27
C PHE A 159 0.92 6.21 15.60
N LEU A 160 0.11 6.92 14.81
CA LEU A 160 -1.34 6.89 14.93
C LEU A 160 -1.89 5.47 14.78
N LEU A 161 -1.39 4.72 13.80
CA LEU A 161 -1.80 3.34 13.54
C LEU A 161 -1.57 2.43 14.76
N ASN A 162 -0.41 2.58 15.40
CA ASN A 162 0.00 1.77 16.54
C ASN A 162 -0.68 2.17 17.85
N ARG A 163 -1.10 3.42 18.02
CA ARG A 163 -1.83 3.86 19.22
C ARG A 163 -3.20 3.16 19.39
N TYR A 164 -3.82 2.75 18.28
CA TYR A 164 -5.13 2.05 18.29
C TYR A 164 -4.98 0.53 18.27
N HIS A 165 -4.56 -0.06 19.41
CA HIS A 165 -4.28 -1.50 19.51
C HIS A 165 -5.50 -2.44 19.31
N LYS A 166 -6.72 -2.00 19.63
CA LYS A 166 -7.94 -2.85 19.61
C LYS A 166 -8.75 -2.79 18.30
N ARG A 167 -8.17 -2.30 17.21
CA ARG A 167 -8.89 -2.16 15.93
C ARG A 167 -9.12 -3.51 15.26
N LYS A 168 -10.33 -3.74 14.74
CA LYS A 168 -10.58 -4.85 13.80
C LYS A 168 -9.78 -4.57 12.52
N THR A 169 -8.99 -5.55 12.10
CA THR A 169 -8.20 -5.48 10.87
C THR A 169 -8.64 -6.55 9.90
N PHE A 170 -8.66 -6.23 8.61
CA PHE A 170 -9.05 -7.14 7.55
C PHE A 170 -7.85 -7.66 6.78
N ARG A 171 -7.97 -8.87 6.21
CA ARG A 171 -6.92 -9.44 5.37
C ARG A 171 -7.01 -8.96 3.91
N ILE A 172 -8.14 -8.38 3.53
CA ILE A 172 -8.42 -7.80 2.20
C ILE A 172 -9.29 -6.56 2.38
N ILE A 173 -9.36 -5.68 1.37
CA ILE A 173 -10.26 -4.51 1.42
C ILE A 173 -11.71 -5.00 1.47
N PRO A 174 -12.48 -4.69 2.53
CA PRO A 174 -13.88 -5.09 2.63
C PRO A 174 -14.73 -4.32 1.62
N GLU A 175 -15.76 -4.95 1.05
CA GLU A 175 -16.77 -4.34 0.16
C GLU A 175 -16.16 -3.41 -0.90
N PHE A 176 -15.37 -3.98 -1.80
CA PHE A 176 -14.68 -3.20 -2.82
C PHE A 176 -15.66 -2.60 -3.83
N ASN A 177 -15.48 -1.31 -4.10
CA ASN A 177 -16.34 -0.54 -5.00
C ASN A 177 -15.51 0.50 -5.79
N THR A 178 -16.17 1.20 -6.70
CA THR A 178 -15.53 2.16 -7.61
C THR A 178 -14.86 3.32 -6.89
N TRP A 179 -15.42 3.82 -5.77
CA TRP A 179 -14.77 4.90 -5.02
C TRP A 179 -13.46 4.43 -4.36
N LYS A 180 -13.44 3.21 -3.81
CA LYS A 180 -12.21 2.62 -3.24
C LYS A 180 -11.16 2.40 -4.32
N ALA A 181 -11.57 1.97 -5.51
CA ALA A 181 -10.70 1.87 -6.68
C ALA A 181 -10.12 3.25 -7.07
N GLY A 182 -10.95 4.29 -7.11
CA GLY A 182 -10.53 5.66 -7.38
C GLY A 182 -9.52 6.19 -6.36
N VAL A 183 -9.72 5.88 -5.08
CA VAL A 183 -8.75 6.22 -4.02
C VAL A 183 -7.42 5.50 -4.23
N LEU A 184 -7.42 4.21 -4.56
CA LEU A 184 -6.18 3.47 -4.83
C LEU A 184 -5.46 4.01 -6.07
N LEU A 185 -6.18 4.32 -7.15
CA LEU A 185 -5.62 4.95 -8.35
C LEU A 185 -4.93 6.28 -8.02
N LEU A 186 -5.61 7.16 -7.29
CA LEU A 186 -5.06 8.45 -6.87
C LEU A 186 -3.87 8.28 -5.93
N THR A 187 -3.93 7.30 -5.04
CA THR A 187 -2.84 6.98 -4.10
C THR A 187 -1.60 6.51 -4.85
N GLY A 188 -1.79 5.62 -5.82
CA GLY A 188 -0.74 5.18 -6.73
C GLY A 188 -0.13 6.36 -7.49
N PHE A 189 -0.97 7.22 -8.06
CA PHE A 189 -0.54 8.41 -8.80
C PHE A 189 0.33 9.35 -7.95
N ILE A 190 -0.14 9.74 -6.76
CA ILE A 190 0.63 10.61 -5.86
C ILE A 190 1.92 9.92 -5.39
N GLY A 191 1.84 8.63 -5.03
CA GLY A 191 3.01 7.86 -4.62
C GLY A 191 4.03 7.66 -5.75
N GLY A 192 3.59 7.58 -7.00
CA GLY A 192 4.44 7.56 -8.19
C GLY A 192 5.20 8.86 -8.37
N ILE A 193 4.54 10.01 -8.14
CA ILE A 193 5.19 11.33 -8.14
C ILE A 193 6.28 11.41 -7.07
N PHE A 194 6.00 10.96 -5.84
CA PHE A 194 7.02 10.92 -4.80
C PHE A 194 8.18 10.00 -5.17
N SER A 195 7.88 8.84 -5.74
CA SER A 195 8.89 7.92 -6.28
C SER A 195 9.75 8.55 -7.36
N ALA A 196 9.22 9.51 -8.13
CA ALA A 196 9.97 10.22 -9.16
C ALA A 196 10.98 11.20 -8.59
N VAL A 197 10.67 11.83 -7.46
CA VAL A 197 11.57 12.80 -6.85
C VAL A 197 12.62 12.09 -5.98
N ALA A 198 12.21 11.05 -5.26
CA ALA A 198 12.98 10.43 -4.19
C ALA A 198 13.52 9.03 -4.52
N GLY A 199 12.94 8.36 -5.50
CA GLY A 199 13.19 6.94 -5.78
C GLY A 199 12.41 5.99 -4.87
N SER A 200 11.57 6.48 -3.96
CA SER A 200 10.57 5.72 -3.19
C SER A 200 9.33 6.57 -2.90
N GLY A 201 8.19 5.98 -2.54
CA GLY A 201 6.98 6.74 -2.22
C GLY A 201 5.66 6.01 -2.42
N VAL A 202 5.56 5.13 -3.44
CA VAL A 202 4.29 4.41 -3.71
C VAL A 202 3.91 3.46 -2.58
N ASP A 203 4.92 2.91 -1.93
CA ASP A 203 4.84 1.98 -0.83
C ASP A 203 4.28 2.63 0.42
N ILE A 204 4.84 3.76 0.86
CA ILE A 204 4.34 4.51 2.03
C ILE A 204 2.92 5.03 1.81
N CYS A 205 2.60 5.50 0.60
CA CYS A 205 1.26 5.99 0.26
C CYS A 205 0.23 4.85 0.26
N SER A 206 0.52 3.75 -0.44
CA SER A 206 -0.35 2.58 -0.51
C SER A 206 -0.53 1.95 0.88
N PHE A 207 0.56 1.76 1.61
CA PHE A 207 0.53 1.23 2.98
C PHE A 207 -0.34 2.09 3.90
N SER A 208 -0.19 3.42 3.86
CA SER A 208 -0.98 4.33 4.67
C SER A 208 -2.47 4.19 4.40
N ILE A 209 -2.88 4.16 3.14
CA ILE A 209 -4.29 4.07 2.75
C ILE A 209 -4.85 2.69 3.11
N LEU A 210 -4.12 1.62 2.83
CA LEU A 210 -4.52 0.26 3.19
C LEU A 210 -4.73 0.12 4.70
N THR A 211 -3.79 0.60 5.51
CA THR A 211 -3.80 0.38 6.96
C THR A 211 -4.67 1.36 7.73
N LEU A 212 -4.69 2.65 7.37
CA LEU A 212 -5.43 3.68 8.10
C LEU A 212 -6.88 3.79 7.61
N LEU A 213 -7.09 3.86 6.29
CA LEU A 213 -8.40 4.08 5.70
C LEU A 213 -9.21 2.78 5.56
N PHE A 214 -8.61 1.76 4.93
CA PHE A 214 -9.30 0.47 4.70
C PHE A 214 -9.12 -0.56 5.82
N ARG A 215 -8.30 -0.25 6.83
CA ARG A 215 -8.03 -1.10 8.00
C ARG A 215 -7.55 -2.51 7.60
N VAL A 216 -6.83 -2.62 6.49
CA VAL A 216 -6.10 -3.83 6.12
C VAL A 216 -4.98 -4.05 7.13
N SER A 217 -4.74 -5.30 7.51
CA SER A 217 -3.71 -5.66 8.49
C SER A 217 -2.32 -5.31 7.97
N GLU A 218 -1.40 -4.91 8.86
CA GLU A 218 -0.02 -4.59 8.47
C GLU A 218 0.66 -5.81 7.84
N LYS A 219 0.34 -7.03 8.32
CA LYS A 219 0.85 -8.29 7.78
C LYS A 219 0.49 -8.53 6.30
N THR A 220 -0.57 -7.90 5.80
CA THR A 220 -0.93 -7.93 4.37
C THR A 220 -0.45 -6.66 3.66
N ALA A 221 -0.56 -5.50 4.30
CA ALA A 221 -0.24 -4.21 3.69
C ALA A 221 1.26 -4.06 3.37
N THR A 222 2.15 -4.48 4.27
CA THR A 222 3.61 -4.41 4.07
C THR A 222 4.08 -5.23 2.86
N PRO A 223 3.78 -6.53 2.74
CA PRO A 223 4.18 -7.28 1.54
C PRO A 223 3.49 -6.76 0.27
N THR A 224 2.25 -6.24 0.37
CA THR A 224 1.58 -5.59 -0.77
C THR A 224 2.33 -4.34 -1.25
N SER A 225 2.82 -3.50 -0.34
CA SER A 225 3.60 -2.31 -0.69
C SER A 225 4.97 -2.68 -1.27
N VAL A 226 5.60 -3.76 -0.81
CA VAL A 226 6.86 -4.26 -1.38
C VAL A 226 6.69 -4.66 -2.85
N VAL A 227 5.62 -5.39 -3.17
CA VAL A 227 5.32 -5.80 -4.56
C VAL A 227 5.02 -4.59 -5.45
N LEU A 228 4.23 -3.64 -4.93
CA LEU A 228 3.97 -2.37 -5.62
C LEU A 228 5.25 -1.60 -5.91
N MET A 229 6.16 -1.56 -4.95
CA MET A 229 7.42 -0.85 -5.09
C MET A 229 8.36 -1.52 -6.08
N ALA A 230 8.41 -2.86 -6.11
CA ALA A 230 9.15 -3.61 -7.12
C ALA A 230 8.69 -3.24 -8.54
N GLY A 231 7.37 -3.26 -8.79
CA GLY A 231 6.82 -2.86 -10.09
C GLY A 231 7.11 -1.40 -10.44
N ASN A 232 6.87 -0.48 -9.50
CA ASN A 232 7.04 0.95 -9.73
C ASN A 232 8.50 1.34 -10.00
N THR A 233 9.45 0.74 -9.29
CA THR A 233 10.89 1.01 -9.48
C THR A 233 11.44 0.44 -10.78
N VAL A 234 10.93 -0.71 -11.23
CA VAL A 234 11.24 -1.23 -12.58
C VAL A 234 10.78 -0.25 -13.65
N VAL A 235 9.57 0.31 -13.53
CA VAL A 235 9.05 1.32 -14.46
C VAL A 235 9.88 2.60 -14.41
N GLY A 236 10.17 3.11 -13.21
CA GLY A 236 10.98 4.33 -13.03
C GLY A 236 12.40 4.17 -13.57
N PHE A 237 13.06 3.04 -13.29
CA PHE A 237 14.39 2.74 -13.83
C PHE A 237 14.37 2.63 -15.35
N TYR A 238 13.38 1.92 -15.90
CA TYR A 238 13.20 1.82 -17.35
C TYR A 238 13.01 3.21 -17.99
N TRP A 239 12.18 4.07 -17.41
CA TRP A 239 11.94 5.41 -17.91
C TRP A 239 13.21 6.27 -17.90
N ARG A 240 13.91 6.33 -16.76
CA ARG A 240 15.18 7.08 -16.62
C ARG A 240 16.25 6.57 -17.57
N GLN A 241 16.37 5.26 -17.73
CA GLN A 241 17.45 4.66 -18.51
C GLN A 241 17.19 4.67 -20.02
N VAL A 242 15.95 4.36 -20.44
CA VAL A 242 15.62 4.10 -21.84
C VAL A 242 14.93 5.26 -22.51
N MET A 243 14.08 6.01 -21.80
CA MET A 243 13.37 7.16 -22.39
C MET A 243 14.19 8.44 -22.26
N MET A 244 14.67 8.73 -21.05
CA MET A 244 15.44 9.95 -20.78
C MET A 244 16.91 9.78 -21.17
N GLU A 245 17.50 8.60 -20.92
CA GLU A 245 18.94 8.30 -21.09
C GLU A 245 19.84 9.15 -20.17
N GLU A 246 19.34 9.50 -18.98
CA GLU A 246 19.98 10.49 -18.08
C GLU A 246 20.53 9.89 -16.77
N ILE A 247 20.82 8.59 -16.75
CA ILE A 247 21.39 7.98 -15.55
C ILE A 247 22.89 8.24 -15.48
N HIS A 248 23.31 8.93 -14.42
CA HIS A 248 24.72 9.20 -14.16
C HIS A 248 25.51 7.89 -13.93
N ILE A 249 26.75 7.84 -14.42
CA ILE A 249 27.58 6.62 -14.33
C ILE A 249 27.84 6.18 -12.89
N ASP A 250 27.93 7.12 -11.94
CA ASP A 250 28.12 6.81 -10.53
C ASP A 250 26.97 5.96 -9.95
N SER A 251 25.73 6.16 -10.43
CA SER A 251 24.59 5.34 -10.02
C SER A 251 24.81 3.86 -10.36
N TYR A 252 25.46 3.59 -11.50
CA TYR A 252 25.82 2.22 -11.91
C TYR A 252 26.94 1.63 -11.07
N HIS A 253 27.97 2.43 -10.76
CA HIS A 253 29.05 1.98 -9.90
C HIS A 253 28.55 1.65 -8.48
N TYR A 254 27.69 2.49 -7.89
CA TYR A 254 27.01 2.19 -6.62
C TYR A 254 26.11 0.95 -6.72
N LEU A 255 25.36 0.80 -7.83
CA LEU A 255 24.52 -0.37 -8.05
C LEU A 255 25.37 -1.66 -8.06
N ALA A 256 26.48 -1.67 -8.79
CA ALA A 256 27.33 -2.85 -8.95
C ALA A 256 27.86 -3.37 -7.61
N VAL A 257 28.23 -2.49 -6.68
CA VAL A 257 28.71 -2.90 -5.34
C VAL A 257 27.58 -3.31 -4.40
N CYS A 258 26.35 -2.82 -4.60
CA CYS A 258 25.24 -3.07 -3.71
C CYS A 258 24.39 -4.28 -4.12
N VAL A 259 24.29 -4.60 -5.42
CA VAL A 259 23.43 -5.68 -5.92
C VAL A 259 23.65 -7.03 -5.20
N PRO A 260 24.89 -7.52 -4.99
CA PRO A 260 25.11 -8.80 -4.30
C PRO A 260 24.55 -8.82 -2.88
N ILE A 261 24.59 -7.69 -2.18
CA ILE A 261 24.08 -7.54 -0.82
C ILE A 261 22.57 -7.47 -0.83
N VAL A 262 22.01 -6.63 -1.70
CA VAL A 262 20.58 -6.33 -1.70
C VAL A 262 19.73 -7.51 -2.16
N VAL A 263 20.22 -8.31 -3.11
CA VAL A 263 19.55 -9.54 -3.57
C VAL A 263 19.38 -10.56 -2.44
N LEU A 264 20.25 -10.52 -1.41
CA LEU A 264 20.13 -11.40 -0.25
C LEU A 264 19.39 -10.71 0.91
N GLY A 265 19.76 -9.47 1.21
CA GLY A 265 19.25 -8.73 2.37
C GLY A 265 17.78 -8.38 2.25
N ALA A 266 17.26 -8.01 1.07
CA ALA A 266 15.85 -7.67 0.91
C ALA A 266 14.92 -8.90 1.08
N PRO A 267 15.18 -10.07 0.46
CA PRO A 267 14.51 -11.31 0.81
C PRO A 267 14.56 -11.67 2.29
N LEU A 268 15.74 -11.61 2.90
CA LEU A 268 15.92 -11.91 4.32
C LEU A 268 15.06 -10.97 5.18
N GLY A 269 15.06 -9.68 4.84
CA GLY A 269 14.19 -8.68 5.45
C GLY A 269 12.71 -9.05 5.38
N SER A 270 12.23 -9.51 4.22
CA SER A 270 10.83 -9.95 4.07
C SER A 270 10.48 -11.15 4.95
N VAL A 271 11.40 -12.10 5.12
CA VAL A 271 11.22 -13.26 6.02
C VAL A 271 11.19 -12.80 7.48
N ILE A 272 12.11 -11.90 7.87
CA ILE A 272 12.16 -11.37 9.24
C ILE A 272 10.90 -10.57 9.54
N GLY A 273 10.48 -9.70 8.61
CA GLY A 273 9.29 -8.87 8.73
C GLY A 273 8.00 -9.67 8.91
N SER A 274 7.89 -10.88 8.35
CA SER A 274 6.72 -11.74 8.56
C SER A 274 6.62 -12.34 9.97
N HIS A 275 7.75 -12.40 10.69
CA HIS A 275 7.84 -12.98 12.04
C HIS A 275 7.95 -11.93 13.15
N PHE A 276 8.45 -10.73 12.84
CA PHE A 276 8.67 -9.69 13.84
C PHE A 276 7.38 -9.02 14.29
N HIS A 277 7.38 -8.56 15.55
CA HIS A 277 6.26 -7.82 16.09
C HIS A 277 6.18 -6.43 15.46
N ARG A 278 4.99 -6.02 15.01
CA ARG A 278 4.75 -4.75 14.29
C ARG A 278 5.29 -3.50 15.00
N GLN A 279 5.35 -3.50 16.33
CA GLN A 279 5.87 -2.38 17.11
C GLN A 279 7.38 -2.21 16.96
N VAL A 280 8.13 -3.31 16.77
CA VAL A 280 9.58 -3.25 16.54
C VAL A 280 9.87 -2.60 15.21
N LEU A 281 9.16 -3.02 14.16
CA LEU A 281 9.27 -2.44 12.82
C LEU A 281 8.93 -0.95 12.82
N ALA A 282 7.85 -0.56 13.50
CA ALA A 282 7.46 0.84 13.61
C ALA A 282 8.47 1.66 14.43
N ALA A 283 9.03 1.12 15.51
CA ALA A 283 10.06 1.79 16.29
C ALA A 283 11.33 2.06 15.46
N LEU A 284 11.75 1.11 14.61
CA LEU A 284 12.87 1.31 13.70
C LEU A 284 12.61 2.48 12.74
N ILE A 285 11.43 2.52 12.13
CA ILE A 285 11.02 3.60 11.23
C ILE A 285 11.04 4.96 11.95
N TYR A 286 10.46 5.04 13.15
CA TYR A 286 10.46 6.30 13.93
C TYR A 286 11.87 6.81 14.18
N ILE A 287 12.80 5.93 14.54
CA ILE A 287 14.19 6.30 14.80
C ILE A 287 14.84 6.78 13.51
N LEU A 288 14.72 6.03 12.41
CA LEU A 288 15.33 6.36 11.12
C LEU A 288 14.85 7.72 10.60
N ASP A 289 13.54 7.94 10.56
CA ASP A 289 12.96 9.17 10.03
C ASP A 289 13.24 10.38 10.92
N THR A 290 13.22 10.19 12.25
CA THR A 290 13.58 11.27 13.18
C THR A 290 15.04 11.65 13.04
N VAL A 291 15.94 10.67 12.93
CA VAL A 291 17.37 10.92 12.72
C VAL A 291 17.60 11.59 11.37
N ALA A 292 16.94 11.14 10.30
CA ALA A 292 17.06 11.74 8.97
C ALA A 292 16.57 13.20 8.98
N LEU A 293 15.44 13.49 9.63
CA LEU A 293 14.91 14.84 9.77
C LEU A 293 15.88 15.75 10.54
N ILE A 294 16.30 15.35 11.74
CA ILE A 294 17.22 16.14 12.56
C ILE A 294 18.53 16.38 11.81
N SER A 295 19.08 15.35 11.16
CA SER A 295 20.30 15.46 10.36
C SER A 295 20.13 16.42 9.18
N ALA A 296 18.99 16.40 8.50
CA ALA A 296 18.71 17.32 7.41
C ALA A 296 18.64 18.77 7.88
N PHE A 297 17.97 19.04 9.01
CA PHE A 297 17.92 20.39 9.60
C PHE A 297 19.30 20.86 10.10
N ALA A 298 20.17 19.95 10.52
CA ALA A 298 21.53 20.29 10.96
C ALA A 298 22.51 20.53 9.79
N ILE A 299 22.41 19.75 8.70
CA ILE A 299 23.40 19.73 7.61
C ILE A 299 23.01 20.65 6.45
N VAL A 300 21.72 20.73 6.11
CA VAL A 300 21.26 21.53 4.97
C VAL A 300 21.30 23.01 5.35
N LYS A 301 21.85 23.86 4.47
CA LYS A 301 21.80 25.31 4.65
C LYS A 301 20.33 25.78 4.60
N LEU A 302 19.78 26.08 5.77
CA LEU A 302 18.37 26.44 5.90
C LEU A 302 18.13 27.91 5.53
N ASN A 303 17.17 28.13 4.65
CA ASN A 303 16.55 29.43 4.42
C ASN A 303 15.16 29.40 5.10
N PRO A 304 14.67 30.52 5.70
CA PRO A 304 13.32 30.62 6.24
C PRO A 304 12.23 30.02 5.35
N THR A 305 12.30 30.19 4.04
CA THR A 305 11.33 29.60 3.09
C THR A 305 11.37 28.08 3.11
N LEU A 306 12.56 27.48 3.14
CA LEU A 306 12.74 26.03 3.13
C LEU A 306 12.23 25.41 4.45
N ILE A 307 12.51 26.07 5.57
CA ILE A 307 11.97 25.68 6.88
C ILE A 307 10.44 25.75 6.85
N GLY A 308 9.87 26.87 6.37
CA GLY A 308 8.42 27.06 6.30
C GLY A 308 7.73 26.00 5.44
N VAL A 309 8.31 25.65 4.29
CA VAL A 309 7.81 24.58 3.42
C VAL A 309 7.91 23.21 4.11
N SER A 310 9.04 22.89 4.74
CA SER A 310 9.21 21.62 5.46
C SER A 310 8.22 21.45 6.62
N VAL A 311 8.09 22.48 7.47
CA VAL A 311 7.11 22.48 8.55
C VAL A 311 5.70 22.38 8.00
N GLY A 312 5.40 23.10 6.90
CA GLY A 312 4.13 23.02 6.20
C GLY A 312 3.80 21.60 5.72
N ILE A 313 4.77 20.89 5.11
CA ILE A 313 4.62 19.50 4.68
C ILE A 313 4.35 18.58 5.86
N ILE A 314 5.09 18.72 6.97
CA ILE A 314 4.90 17.89 8.16
C ILE A 314 3.52 18.13 8.77
N VAL A 315 3.12 19.39 8.96
CA VAL A 315 1.82 19.75 9.52
C VAL A 315 0.69 19.25 8.61
N PHE A 316 0.82 19.47 7.30
CA PHE A 316 -0.14 18.96 6.32
C PHE A 316 -0.24 17.43 6.40
N GLY A 317 0.89 16.73 6.44
CA GLY A 317 0.93 15.28 6.56
C GLY A 317 0.27 14.78 7.84
N PHE A 318 0.49 15.45 8.98
CA PHE A 318 -0.15 15.10 10.24
C PHE A 318 -1.67 15.27 10.19
N VAL A 319 -2.15 16.39 9.64
CA VAL A 319 -3.58 16.65 9.45
C VAL A 319 -4.17 15.62 8.48
N PHE A 320 -3.49 15.34 7.38
CA PHE A 320 -3.92 14.39 6.35
C PHE A 320 -4.03 12.96 6.90
N PHE A 321 -2.98 12.44 7.56
CA PHE A 321 -3.00 11.10 8.15
C PHE A 321 -3.97 11.00 9.34
N GLY A 322 -4.12 12.07 10.12
CA GLY A 322 -5.13 12.18 11.16
C GLY A 322 -6.54 12.08 10.58
N PHE A 323 -6.82 12.82 9.50
CA PHE A 323 -8.09 12.77 8.78
C PHE A 323 -8.35 11.40 8.15
N LEU A 324 -7.35 10.76 7.54
CA LEU A 324 -7.46 9.40 7.01
C LEU A 324 -7.81 8.38 8.10
N SER A 325 -7.15 8.47 9.25
CA SER A 325 -7.42 7.59 10.40
C SER A 325 -8.85 7.78 10.93
N TYR A 326 -9.31 9.03 11.02
CA TYR A 326 -10.69 9.38 11.38
C TYR A 326 -11.69 8.83 10.36
N LEU A 327 -11.44 9.01 9.06
CA LEU A 327 -12.32 8.53 8.00
C LEU A 327 -12.41 7.01 7.99
N GLY A 328 -11.28 6.32 8.20
CA GLY A 328 -11.24 4.87 8.38
C GLY A 328 -12.03 4.41 9.59
N HIS A 329 -11.96 5.13 10.72
CA HIS A 329 -12.78 4.81 11.89
C HIS A 329 -14.28 4.99 11.61
N ARG A 330 -14.68 6.07 10.95
CA ARG A 330 -16.07 6.33 10.56
C ARG A 330 -16.59 5.28 9.58
N LEU A 331 -15.77 4.83 8.64
CA LEU A 331 -16.10 3.78 7.69
C LEU A 331 -16.37 2.45 8.41
N MET A 332 -15.56 2.11 9.42
CA MET A 332 -15.77 0.90 10.21
C MET A 332 -17.02 0.99 11.09
N ARG A 333 -17.26 2.13 11.74
CA ARG A 333 -18.45 2.29 12.59
C ARG A 333 -19.75 2.14 11.79
N LYS A 334 -19.83 2.75 10.60
CA LYS A 334 -20.98 2.57 9.69
C LYS A 334 -21.19 1.11 9.29
N ARG A 335 -20.11 0.34 9.16
CA ARG A 335 -20.17 -1.08 8.84
C ARG A 335 -20.70 -1.89 10.01
N GLU A 336 -20.20 -1.65 11.22
CA GLU A 336 -20.68 -2.31 12.44
C GLU A 336 -22.17 -2.00 12.68
N GLU A 337 -22.57 -0.73 12.54
CA GLU A 337 -23.99 -0.32 12.61
C GLU A 337 -24.87 -1.00 11.54
N CYS A 338 -24.33 -1.28 10.34
CA CYS A 338 -25.06 -1.97 9.27
C CYS A 338 -25.18 -3.48 9.54
N GLU A 339 -24.08 -4.11 9.98
CA GLU A 339 -24.06 -5.53 10.37
C GLU A 339 -25.03 -5.78 11.54
N GLU A 340 -25.05 -4.91 12.55
CA GLU A 340 -26.00 -4.99 13.67
C GLU A 340 -27.45 -4.88 13.20
N ARG A 341 -27.78 -3.92 12.32
CA ARG A 341 -29.13 -3.78 11.76
C ARG A 341 -29.56 -5.00 10.94
N LEU A 342 -28.65 -5.56 10.14
CA LEU A 342 -28.91 -6.78 9.36
C LEU A 342 -29.14 -7.98 10.28
N CYS A 343 -28.31 -8.18 11.31
CA CYS A 343 -28.51 -9.21 12.31
C CYS A 343 -29.83 -9.05 13.05
N SER A 344 -30.18 -7.85 13.51
CA SER A 344 -31.48 -7.59 14.14
C SER A 344 -32.65 -7.86 13.19
N HIS A 345 -32.51 -7.53 11.91
CA HIS A 345 -33.55 -7.82 10.92
C HIS A 345 -33.72 -9.33 10.70
N CYS A 346 -32.63 -10.09 10.53
CA CYS A 346 -32.67 -11.54 10.41
C CYS A 346 -33.29 -12.20 11.65
N ILE A 347 -32.88 -11.78 12.85
CA ILE A 347 -33.47 -12.26 14.11
C ILE A 347 -34.97 -12.00 14.12
N ASN A 348 -35.41 -10.78 13.79
CA ASN A 348 -36.83 -10.42 13.76
C ASN A 348 -37.64 -11.22 12.72
N VAL A 349 -37.05 -11.54 11.55
CA VAL A 349 -37.69 -12.40 10.54
C VAL A 349 -37.80 -13.82 11.04
N GLU A 350 -36.76 -14.36 11.67
CA GLU A 350 -36.74 -15.70 12.24
C GLU A 350 -37.73 -15.83 13.40
N THR A 351 -37.85 -14.80 14.27
CA THR A 351 -38.87 -14.76 15.34
C THR A 351 -40.28 -14.69 14.78
N ARG A 352 -40.51 -13.93 13.69
CA ARG A 352 -41.81 -13.89 13.01
C ARG A 352 -42.16 -15.23 12.38
N ASN A 353 -41.22 -15.92 11.75
CA ASN A 353 -41.45 -17.22 11.15
C ASN A 353 -41.71 -18.31 12.21
N THR A 354 -40.99 -18.30 13.33
CA THR A 354 -41.29 -19.21 14.45
C THR A 354 -42.62 -18.87 15.13
N SER A 355 -42.94 -17.59 15.29
CA SER A 355 -44.26 -17.19 15.83
C SER A 355 -45.39 -17.61 14.88
N ALA A 356 -45.21 -17.47 13.56
CA ALA A 356 -46.18 -17.89 12.56
C ALA A 356 -46.31 -19.43 12.49
N SER A 357 -45.22 -20.18 12.65
CA SER A 357 -45.29 -21.66 12.70
C SER A 357 -45.91 -22.17 14.00
N VAL A 358 -45.67 -21.50 15.13
CA VAL A 358 -46.34 -21.79 16.40
C VAL A 358 -47.83 -21.48 16.29
N ILE A 359 -48.22 -20.34 15.74
CA ILE A 359 -49.63 -19.98 15.51
C ILE A 359 -50.29 -20.96 14.54
N GLY A 360 -49.60 -21.38 13.47
CA GLY A 360 -50.09 -22.39 12.52
C GLY A 360 -50.34 -23.74 13.21
N ASN A 361 -49.39 -24.24 13.99
CA ASN A 361 -49.55 -25.48 14.75
C ASN A 361 -50.65 -25.40 15.82
N ASP A 362 -50.84 -24.24 16.45
CA ASP A 362 -51.88 -24.04 17.47
C ASP A 362 -53.28 -23.89 16.83
N LEU A 363 -53.36 -23.36 15.60
CA LEU A 363 -54.57 -23.36 14.77
C LEU A 363 -54.90 -24.77 14.28
N ASP A 364 -53.93 -25.53 13.76
CA ASP A 364 -54.14 -26.91 13.32
C ASP A 364 -54.56 -27.81 14.50
N ALA A 365 -53.95 -27.66 15.68
CA ALA A 365 -54.35 -28.37 16.90
C ALA A 365 -55.73 -27.95 17.43
N ARG A 366 -56.16 -26.70 17.19
CA ARG A 366 -57.52 -26.22 17.51
C ARG A 366 -58.56 -26.69 16.50
N VAL A 367 -58.20 -26.80 15.22
CA VAL A 367 -59.06 -27.36 14.16
C VAL A 367 -59.26 -28.85 14.39
N GLU A 368 -58.20 -29.62 14.70
CA GLU A 368 -58.33 -31.03 15.10
C GLU A 368 -59.23 -31.19 16.34
N LYS A 369 -59.09 -30.35 17.37
CA LYS A 369 -59.98 -30.38 18.55
C LYS A 369 -61.42 -29.97 18.25
N MET A 370 -61.67 -29.09 17.28
CA MET A 370 -63.02 -28.73 16.84
C MET A 370 -63.67 -29.84 16.01
N ASP A 371 -62.91 -30.54 15.16
CA ASP A 371 -63.40 -31.70 14.39
C ASP A 371 -63.72 -32.89 15.31
N TYR A 372 -62.89 -33.16 16.34
CA TYR A 372 -63.21 -34.19 17.35
C TYR A 372 -64.38 -33.79 18.27
N GLY A 373 -64.59 -32.50 18.53
CA GLY A 373 -65.73 -31.99 19.30
C GLY A 373 -67.06 -32.13 18.54
N TRP A 374 -67.06 -31.88 17.23
CA TRP A 374 -68.24 -32.04 16.37
C TRP A 374 -68.63 -33.52 16.17
N GLU A 375 -67.66 -34.45 16.11
CA GLU A 375 -67.92 -35.89 16.03
C GLU A 375 -68.46 -36.51 17.34
N MET A 376 -68.20 -35.89 18.50
CA MET A 376 -68.73 -36.34 19.78
C MET A 376 -70.16 -35.84 20.04
N ASP A 377 -70.50 -34.60 19.67
CA ASP A 377 -71.86 -34.06 19.84
C ASP A 377 -72.88 -34.67 18.87
N ASN A 378 -72.46 -35.04 17.65
CA ASN A 378 -73.31 -35.78 16.71
C ASN A 378 -73.50 -37.27 17.07
N LYS A 379 -72.64 -37.87 17.89
CA LYS A 379 -72.82 -39.26 18.39
C LYS A 379 -73.76 -39.34 19.61
N ILE A 380 -73.95 -38.25 20.36
CA ILE A 380 -74.85 -38.23 21.52
C ILE A 380 -76.31 -37.95 21.09
N THR A 381 -76.54 -37.17 20.03
CA THR A 381 -77.90 -36.91 19.51
C THR A 381 -78.43 -37.99 18.57
N HIS A 382 -77.59 -38.86 18.00
CA HIS A 382 -78.05 -39.95 17.12
C HIS A 382 -78.29 -41.31 17.81
N ASN A 383 -77.96 -41.45 19.10
CA ASN A 383 -78.18 -42.70 19.86
C ASN A 383 -79.44 -42.70 20.75
N HIS A 384 -80.21 -41.60 20.77
CA HIS A 384 -81.47 -41.52 21.52
C HIS A 384 -82.75 -41.64 20.67
N ILE A 385 -82.65 -41.75 19.34
CA ILE A 385 -83.82 -41.84 18.43
C ILE A 385 -83.97 -43.23 17.77
N THR A 386 -82.96 -44.10 17.84
CA THR A 386 -82.97 -45.45 17.20
C THR A 386 -83.09 -46.63 18.17
N ARG A 387 -83.62 -46.42 19.38
CA ARG A 387 -84.00 -47.50 20.33
C ARG A 387 -85.49 -47.53 20.71
N ARG A 388 -86.37 -46.96 19.89
CA ARG A 388 -87.84 -47.01 20.10
C ARG A 388 -88.66 -47.68 18.99
N HIS A 389 -88.04 -48.35 18.01
CA HIS A 389 -88.75 -49.02 16.91
C HIS A 389 -88.41 -50.51 16.69
N GLN A 390 -88.01 -51.24 17.74
CA GLN A 390 -87.91 -52.71 17.70
C GLN A 390 -88.53 -53.42 18.92
N ARG A 391 -89.60 -52.82 19.47
CA ARG A 391 -90.59 -53.52 20.31
C ARG A 391 -91.97 -52.97 20.02
N GLN A 392 -92.60 -53.49 18.98
CA GLN A 392 -94.04 -53.70 18.86
C GLN A 392 -94.30 -54.70 17.75
#